data_AF-A0A3A9YUU7-F1
#
_entry.id   AF-A0A3A9YUU7-F1
#
_cell.length_a   1.000
_cell.length_b   1.000
_cell.length_c   1.000
_cell.angle_alpha   90.00
_cell.angle_beta   90.00
_cell.angle_gamma   90.00
#
_symmetry.space_group_name_H-M   'P 1'
#
loop_
_entity.id
_entity.type
_entity.pdbx_description
1 polymer ?
#
loop_
_entity_poly.entity_id
_entity_poly.type
_entity_poly.pdbx_seq_one_letter_code
_entity_poly.pdbx_strand_id
1 'polypeptide(L)'
;MRLFVAQVQQAGRFELIDSLVHPDYRNHTAEPGQGRDREGVRATTRALHAAFSGLTVRILHCVGEGDLVATHKVFRARHTGPWFHLHRSFGSPGEPRPPHGRGSSRR
;
A
#
# COMPACT_ATOMS: atom_id res chain seq x y z
N MET A 1 -12.44 8.99 5.95
CA MET A 1 -11.17 8.41 5.46
C MET A 1 -10.52 7.34 6.37
N ARG A 2 -10.42 7.54 7.69
CA ARG A 2 -9.77 6.55 8.60
C ARG A 2 -10.40 5.15 8.55
N LEU A 3 -11.73 5.06 8.51
CA LEU A 3 -12.47 3.80 8.43
C LEU A 3 -12.10 3.01 7.16
N PHE A 4 -12.07 3.68 6.00
CA PHE A 4 -11.68 3.06 4.74
C PHE A 4 -10.25 2.51 4.78
N VAL A 5 -9.30 3.25 5.37
CA VAL A 5 -7.93 2.77 5.53
C VAL A 5 -7.87 1.52 6.42
N ALA A 6 -8.54 1.56 7.58
CA ALA A 6 -8.50 0.44 8.53
C ALA A 6 -9.21 -0.81 8.01
N GLN A 7 -10.40 -0.67 7.44
CA GLN A 7 -11.24 -1.81 7.08
C GLN A 7 -10.97 -2.30 5.66
N VAL A 8 -10.92 -1.41 4.68
CA VAL A 8 -10.74 -1.80 3.28
C VAL A 8 -9.26 -2.03 2.98
N GLN A 9 -8.41 -1.02 3.19
CA GLN A 9 -6.99 -1.13 2.80
C GLN A 9 -6.23 -2.13 3.68
N GLN A 10 -6.33 -2.02 5.01
CA GLN A 10 -5.58 -2.88 5.92
C GLN A 10 -6.23 -4.25 6.16
N ALA A 11 -7.54 -4.30 6.46
CA ALA A 11 -8.19 -5.55 6.83
C ALA A 11 -8.77 -6.34 5.64
N GLY A 12 -8.76 -5.78 4.43
CA GLY A 12 -9.23 -6.48 3.23
C GLY A 12 -10.75 -6.70 3.20
N ARG A 13 -11.54 -5.88 3.91
CA ARG A 13 -13.00 -5.96 3.93
C ARG A 13 -13.60 -5.34 2.66
N PHE A 14 -13.54 -6.08 1.56
CA PHE A 14 -13.96 -5.64 0.22
C PHE A 14 -15.47 -5.35 0.14
N GLU A 15 -16.27 -6.02 0.96
CA GLU A 15 -17.72 -5.84 1.06
C GLU A 15 -18.11 -4.43 1.52
N LEU A 16 -17.21 -3.71 2.20
CA LEU A 16 -17.46 -2.33 2.64
C LEU A 16 -17.20 -1.29 1.55
N ILE A 17 -16.72 -1.69 0.37
CA ILE A 17 -16.43 -0.75 -0.71
C ILE A 17 -17.72 -0.09 -1.21
N ASP A 18 -18.81 -0.85 -1.33
CA ASP A 18 -20.07 -0.32 -1.85
C ASP A 18 -20.74 0.69 -0.91
N SER A 19 -20.47 0.61 0.40
CA SER A 19 -20.96 1.56 1.40
C SER A 19 -20.02 2.75 1.65
N LEU A 20 -18.73 2.60 1.38
CA LEU A 20 -17.72 3.64 1.66
C LEU A 20 -17.27 4.41 0.41
N VAL A 21 -17.61 3.93 -0.79
CA VAL A 21 -17.20 4.52 -2.06
C VAL A 21 -18.45 4.78 -2.91
N HIS A 22 -18.67 6.05 -3.24
CA HIS A 22 -19.79 6.49 -4.06
C HIS A 22 -19.78 5.78 -5.43
N PRO A 23 -20.94 5.43 -6.02
CA PRO A 23 -20.99 4.79 -7.34
C PRO A 23 -20.29 5.61 -8.44
N ASP A 24 -20.35 6.93 -8.36
CA ASP A 24 -19.69 7.84 -9.31
C ASP A 24 -18.23 8.18 -8.96
N TYR A 25 -17.61 7.43 -8.04
CA TYR A 25 -16.22 7.65 -7.65
C TYR A 25 -15.28 7.57 -8.86
N ARG A 26 -14.31 8.48 -8.90
CA ARG A 26 -13.23 8.50 -9.90
C ARG A 26 -11.86 8.54 -9.24
N ASN A 27 -11.04 7.55 -9.57
CA ASN A 27 -9.62 7.55 -9.24
C ASN A 27 -8.84 8.34 -10.29
N HIS A 28 -8.42 9.56 -9.92
CA HIS A 28 -7.64 10.43 -10.79
C HIS A 28 -6.18 9.98 -10.97
N THR A 29 -5.68 9.10 -10.10
CA THR A 29 -4.29 8.61 -10.13
C THR A 29 -4.20 7.14 -10.56
N ALA A 30 -5.25 6.59 -11.17
CA ALA A 30 -5.20 5.25 -11.74
C ALA A 30 -4.27 5.22 -12.97
N GLU A 31 -3.36 4.25 -12.99
CA GLU A 31 -2.43 4.02 -14.09
C GLU A 31 -3.16 3.44 -15.33
N PRO A 32 -2.56 3.54 -16.54
CA PRO A 32 -3.09 2.88 -17.72
C PRO A 32 -3.34 1.38 -17.48
N GLY A 33 -4.55 0.91 -17.81
CA GLY A 33 -4.97 -0.47 -17.59
C GLY A 33 -5.60 -0.75 -16.21
N GLN A 34 -5.55 0.19 -15.26
CA GLN A 34 -6.29 0.08 -14.00
C GLN A 34 -7.72 0.63 -14.14
N GLY A 35 -8.66 -0.01 -13.45
CA GLY A 35 -10.01 0.51 -13.30
C GLY A 35 -10.00 1.86 -12.58
N ARG A 36 -10.67 2.86 -13.16
CA ARG A 36 -10.75 4.23 -12.62
C ARG A 36 -11.94 4.44 -11.67
N ASP A 37 -12.73 3.40 -11.44
CA ASP A 37 -14.00 3.43 -10.72
C ASP A 37 -13.92 2.64 -9.40
N ARG A 38 -15.08 2.44 -8.77
CA ARG A 38 -15.22 1.68 -7.54
C ARG A 38 -14.78 0.22 -7.69
N GLU A 39 -15.02 -0.42 -8.84
CA GLU A 39 -14.55 -1.79 -9.07
C GLU A 39 -13.03 -1.84 -9.25
N GLY A 40 -12.43 -0.78 -9.79
CA GLY A 40 -10.97 -0.56 -9.77
C GLY A 40 -10.39 -0.53 -8.36
N VAL A 41 -11.08 0.10 -7.40
CA VAL A 41 -10.68 0.08 -5.98
C VAL A 41 -10.73 -1.34 -5.41
N ARG A 42 -11.78 -2.10 -5.73
CA ARG A 42 -11.93 -3.50 -5.31
C ARG A 42 -10.81 -4.37 -5.86
N ALA A 43 -10.56 -4.27 -7.17
CA ALA A 43 -9.50 -5.02 -7.84
C ALA A 43 -8.12 -4.71 -7.24
N THR A 44 -7.80 -3.43 -7.04
CA THR A 44 -6.52 -2.99 -6.48
C THR A 44 -6.32 -3.47 -5.04
N THR A 45 -7.37 -3.39 -4.21
CA THR A 45 -7.28 -3.85 -2.82
C THR A 45 -7.11 -5.37 -2.75
N ARG A 46 -7.79 -6.13 -3.60
CA ARG A 46 -7.59 -7.59 -3.71
C ARG A 46 -6.17 -7.94 -4.14
N ALA A 47 -5.64 -7.26 -5.16
CA ALA A 47 -4.26 -7.45 -5.61
C ALA A 47 -3.26 -7.16 -4.48
N LEU A 48 -3.49 -6.11 -3.69
CA LEU A 48 -2.61 -5.74 -2.57
C LEU A 48 -2.55 -6.86 -1.54
N HIS A 49 -3.70 -7.42 -1.16
CA HIS A 49 -3.78 -8.52 -0.19
C HIS A 49 -3.25 -9.85 -0.72
N ALA A 50 -3.36 -10.10 -2.03
CA ALA A 50 -2.76 -11.27 -2.66
C ALA A 50 -1.23 -11.18 -2.71
N ALA A 51 -0.69 -9.98 -2.94
CA ALA A 51 0.75 -9.75 -3.05
C ALA A 51 1.46 -9.66 -1.69
N PHE A 52 0.77 -9.14 -0.66
CA PHE A 52 1.39 -8.72 0.59
C PHE A 52 0.71 -9.33 1.82
N SER A 53 1.36 -10.32 2.44
CA SER A 53 0.87 -10.94 3.67
C SER A 53 1.24 -10.14 4.92
N GLY A 54 0.36 -10.14 5.93
CA GLY A 54 0.57 -9.44 7.19
C GLY A 54 0.57 -7.92 7.03
N LEU A 55 -0.27 -7.41 6.12
CA LEU A 55 -0.36 -5.99 5.82
C LEU A 55 -0.84 -5.18 7.03
N THR A 56 -0.06 -4.14 7.35
CA THR A 56 -0.40 -3.09 8.29
C THR A 56 -0.30 -1.74 7.60
N VAL A 57 -1.22 -0.83 7.90
CA VAL A 57 -1.30 0.50 7.32
C VAL A 57 -1.40 1.52 8.44
N ARG A 58 -0.35 2.32 8.60
CA ARG A 58 -0.31 3.40 9.59
C ARG A 58 -0.51 4.74 8.90
N ILE A 59 -1.53 5.48 9.33
CA ILE A 59 -1.72 6.88 8.94
C ILE A 59 -0.78 7.74 9.80
N LEU A 60 0.18 8.42 9.18
CA LEU A 60 1.10 9.33 9.85
C LEU A 60 0.48 10.72 10.02
N HIS A 61 -0.15 11.22 8.96
CA HIS A 61 -0.87 12.49 8.96
C HIS A 61 -2.20 12.34 8.23
N CYS A 62 -3.20 13.09 8.70
CA CYS A 62 -4.52 13.18 8.11
C CYS A 62 -4.98 14.63 8.22
N VAL A 63 -5.07 15.32 7.09
CA VAL A 63 -5.49 16.73 7.02
C VAL A 63 -6.80 16.79 6.26
N GLY A 64 -7.75 17.59 6.74
CA GLY A 64 -9.03 17.82 6.09
C GLY A 64 -9.26 19.31 5.87
N GLU A 65 -9.80 19.67 4.72
CA GLU A 65 -10.22 21.02 4.35
C GLU A 65 -11.53 20.92 3.57
N GLY A 66 -12.64 21.39 4.17
CA GLY A 66 -13.98 21.14 3.64
C GLY A 66 -14.22 19.65 3.42
N ASP A 67 -14.55 19.28 2.18
CA ASP A 67 -14.81 17.90 1.77
C ASP A 67 -13.55 17.15 1.28
N LEU A 68 -12.39 17.80 1.27
CA LEU A 68 -11.12 17.20 0.87
C LEU A 68 -10.40 16.60 2.07
N VAL A 69 -9.84 15.40 1.88
CA VAL A 69 -9.02 14.73 2.89
C VAL A 69 -7.75 14.18 2.25
N ALA A 70 -6.59 14.55 2.81
CA ALA A 70 -5.30 14.00 2.45
C ALA A 70 -4.78 13.09 3.58
N THR A 71 -4.22 11.93 3.21
CA THR A 71 -3.59 11.01 4.17
C THR A 71 -2.16 10.66 3.73
N HIS A 72 -1.19 10.89 4.61
CA HIS A 72 0.16 10.33 4.48
C HIS A 72 0.23 9.02 5.25
N LYS A 73 0.59 7.92 4.58
CA LYS A 73 0.48 6.56 5.11
C LYS A 73 1.73 5.74 4.86
N VAL A 74 2.03 4.83 5.77
CA VAL A 74 3.05 3.78 5.62
C VAL A 74 2.36 2.43 5.59
N PHE A 75 2.61 1.68 4.52
CA PHE A 75 2.18 0.28 4.36
C PHE A 75 3.37 -0.61 4.68
N ARG A 76 3.20 -1.56 5.59
CA ARG A 76 4.22 -2.55 5.95
C ARG A 76 3.62 -3.94 5.84
N ALA A 77 4.27 -4.78 5.06
CA ALA A 77 3.87 -6.16 4.83
C ALA A 77 5.06 -7.00 4.36
N ARG A 78 4.87 -8.33 4.31
CA ARG A 78 5.81 -9.23 3.65
C ARG A 78 5.34 -9.46 2.20
N HIS A 79 6.21 -9.21 1.23
CA HIS A 79 5.94 -9.50 -0.19
C HIS A 79 5.98 -11.02 -0.43
N THR A 80 4.83 -11.61 -0.73
CA THR A 80 4.61 -13.06 -0.82
C THR A 80 3.98 -13.50 -2.14
N GLY A 81 3.40 -12.58 -2.91
CA GLY A 81 2.82 -12.82 -4.22
C GLY A 81 3.35 -11.85 -5.28
N PRO A 82 2.82 -11.90 -6.51
CA PRO A 82 3.17 -10.95 -7.56
C PRO A 82 2.53 -9.58 -7.30
N TRP A 83 3.30 -8.51 -7.52
CA TRP A 83 2.83 -7.14 -7.44
C TRP A 83 3.24 -6.38 -8.70
N PHE A 84 2.28 -6.06 -9.57
CA PHE A 84 2.57 -5.59 -10.93
C PHE A 84 3.56 -6.54 -11.64
N HIS A 85 4.58 -5.99 -12.29
CA HIS A 85 5.65 -6.75 -12.94
C HIS A 85 6.75 -7.23 -11.97
N LEU A 86 6.58 -6.99 -10.66
CA LEU A 86 7.53 -7.40 -9.64
C LEU A 86 7.08 -8.72 -9.02
N HIS A 87 7.89 -9.75 -9.21
CA HIS A 87 7.78 -10.97 -8.43
C HIS A 87 8.50 -10.78 -7.08
N ARG A 88 8.23 -11.67 -6.13
CA ARG A 88 9.03 -11.75 -4.90
C ARG A 88 10.51 -11.87 -5.28
N SER A 89 11.31 -10.86 -4.97
CA SER A 89 12.75 -11.05 -4.93
C SER A 89 13.06 -11.90 -3.70
N PHE A 90 13.55 -13.11 -3.95
CA PHE A 90 14.33 -13.79 -2.92
C PHE A 90 15.60 -12.97 -2.80
N GLY A 91 15.86 -12.36 -1.63
CA GLY A 91 17.21 -11.91 -1.35
C GLY A 91 18.12 -13.13 -1.55
N SER A 92 19.11 -13.01 -2.42
CA SER A 92 20.07 -14.09 -2.65
C SER A 92 20.56 -14.59 -1.29
N PRO A 93 20.46 -15.89 -0.98
CA PRO A 93 21.02 -16.40 0.26
C PRO A 93 22.54 -16.25 0.16
N GLY A 94 23.12 -15.31 0.91
CA GLY A 94 24.56 -15.28 1.15
C GLY A 94 25.33 -14.03 0.74
N GLU A 95 24.73 -12.85 0.55
CA GLU A 95 25.55 -11.64 0.43
C GLU A 95 25.85 -11.07 1.83
N PRO A 96 27.10 -11.21 2.34
CA PRO A 96 27.46 -10.64 3.63
C PRO A 96 27.36 -9.13 3.55
N ARG A 97 26.60 -8.56 4.50
CA ARG A 97 26.53 -7.12 4.72
C ARG A 97 27.95 -6.58 4.92
N PRO A 98 28.42 -5.61 4.11
CA PRO A 98 29.79 -5.12 4.24
C PRO A 98 30.00 -4.57 5.65
N PRO A 99 31.13 -4.87 6.31
CA PRO A 99 31.41 -4.33 7.62
C PRO A 99 31.51 -2.81 7.52
N HIS A 100 30.74 -2.12 8.38
CA HIS A 100 30.85 -0.68 8.55
C HIS A 100 32.30 -0.35 8.91
N GLY A 101 33.03 0.23 7.95
CA GLY A 101 34.38 0.71 8.17
C GLY A 101 34.38 1.71 9.32
N ARG A 102 34.99 1.33 10.45
CA ARG A 102 35.33 2.31 11.49
C ARG A 102 36.29 3.30 10.85
N GLY A 103 35.84 4.55 10.72
CA GLY A 103 36.67 5.65 10.27
C GLY A 103 37.96 5.68 11.09
N SER A 104 39.07 5.45 10.40
CA SER A 104 40.40 5.73 10.90
C SER A 104 40.50 7.24 11.10
N SER A 105 40.30 7.68 12.34
CA SER A 105 40.88 8.93 12.82
C SER A 105 42.40 8.78 12.78
N ARG A 106 43.04 9.43 11.81
CA ARG A 106 44.46 9.75 11.89
C ARG A 106 44.59 11.26 11.98
N ARG A 107 45.36 11.64 13.01
CA ARG A 107 45.89 12.97 13.32
C ARG A 107 46.76 13.49 12.19
#